data_AF-G4ZU00-F1
#
_entry.id   AF-G4ZU00-F1
#
_cell.length_a   1.000
_cell.length_b   1.000
_cell.length_c   1.000
_cell.angle_alpha   90.00
_cell.angle_beta   90.00
_cell.angle_gamma   90.00
#
_symmetry.space_group_name_H-M   'P 1'
#
loop_
_entity.id
_entity.type
_entity.pdbx_description
1 polymer ?
#
loop_
_entity_poly.entity_id
_entity_poly.type
_entity_poly.pdbx_seq_one_letter_code
_entity_poly.pdbx_strand_id
1 'polypeptide(L)'
;SEAVRIRARPSSDGLFGGQLNLEDLLDTAIALLPADAYALLLIVDHDLYEEEDIDFCCGRAYGGSRVAVVSSARYSPALDTVQGVEVEHAWPVSHCQAYVDTCVRNADSGGGPSRKKAKTAVRKGTTVAHLSSAMQAAVTASTSAPASAQSDGALWLARVCRTASHELGHCFGMDHCVYYACSMQGSAGLSEDARQPPYLCPVDLAKLLHATGADSTVRYGALLKFCQRFEDQDRTFAAFSAWLRYKLPEGSSE
;
A
#
# COMPACT_ATOMS: atom_id res chain seq x y z
N SER A 1 -22.94 6.55 -27.76
CA SER A 1 -22.00 5.78 -26.94
C SER A 1 -20.67 5.75 -27.67
N GLU A 2 -19.60 6.15 -27.00
CA GLU A 2 -18.25 5.94 -27.51
C GLU A 2 -17.84 4.49 -27.26
N ALA A 3 -17.14 3.87 -28.21
CA ALA A 3 -16.65 2.50 -28.07
C ALA A 3 -15.13 2.56 -28.00
N VAL A 4 -14.57 2.28 -26.83
CA VAL A 4 -13.12 2.19 -26.64
C VAL A 4 -12.70 0.73 -26.84
N ARG A 5 -11.72 0.50 -27.71
CA ARG A 5 -11.14 -0.83 -27.91
C ARG A 5 -10.07 -1.05 -26.86
N ILE A 6 -10.25 -2.06 -26.01
CA ILE A 6 -9.25 -2.49 -25.04
C ILE A 6 -8.36 -3.56 -25.70
N ARG A 7 -7.06 -3.28 -25.80
CA ARG A 7 -6.05 -4.24 -26.22
C ARG A 7 -5.87 -5.30 -25.14
N ALA A 8 -5.58 -6.52 -25.59
CA ALA A 8 -5.31 -7.64 -24.71
C ALA A 8 -4.16 -8.48 -25.28
N ARG A 9 -3.41 -9.12 -24.38
CA ARG A 9 -2.34 -10.06 -24.72
C ARG A 9 -2.42 -11.31 -23.83
N PRO A 10 -1.79 -12.44 -24.20
CA PRO A 10 -1.55 -13.54 -23.27
C PRO A 10 -0.69 -13.07 -22.09
N SER A 11 -0.90 -13.60 -20.88
CA SER A 11 -0.03 -13.30 -19.73
C SER A 11 1.38 -13.83 -19.96
N SER A 12 2.42 -13.02 -19.69
CA SER A 12 3.81 -13.41 -19.91
C SER A 12 4.25 -14.60 -19.04
N ASP A 13 3.68 -14.69 -17.83
CA ASP A 13 3.96 -15.73 -16.84
C ASP A 13 2.99 -16.92 -16.85
N GLY A 14 1.96 -16.87 -17.70
CA GLY A 14 0.94 -17.91 -17.81
C GLY A 14 0.03 -18.07 -16.59
N LEU A 15 0.06 -17.17 -15.59
CA LEU A 15 -0.82 -17.24 -14.42
C LEU A 15 -2.28 -16.90 -14.75
N PHE A 16 -2.48 -16.06 -15.76
CA PHE A 16 -3.79 -15.69 -16.27
C PHE A 16 -3.90 -16.03 -17.76
N GLY A 17 -5.12 -16.29 -18.24
CA GLY A 17 -5.38 -16.56 -19.66
C GLY A 17 -5.09 -15.36 -20.58
N GLY A 18 -5.09 -14.15 -20.03
CA GLY A 18 -4.73 -12.93 -20.73
C GLY A 18 -4.71 -11.71 -19.80
N GLN A 19 -4.10 -10.64 -20.30
CA GLN A 19 -3.96 -9.34 -19.64
C GLN A 19 -4.61 -8.26 -20.50
N LEU A 20 -5.24 -7.28 -19.86
CA LEU A 20 -5.79 -6.10 -20.53
C LEU A 20 -4.79 -4.95 -20.49
N ASN A 21 -4.75 -4.13 -21.54
CA ASN A 21 -3.90 -2.95 -21.54
C ASN A 21 -4.48 -1.89 -20.59
N LEU A 22 -3.65 -1.43 -19.67
CA LEU A 22 -4.04 -0.48 -18.64
C LEU A 22 -4.32 0.92 -19.22
N GLU A 23 -3.57 1.37 -20.21
CA GLU A 23 -3.75 2.71 -20.80
C GLU A 23 -5.11 2.85 -21.48
N ASP A 24 -5.56 1.81 -22.19
CA ASP A 24 -6.89 1.81 -22.83
C ASP A 24 -8.03 1.90 -21.79
N LEU A 25 -7.82 1.35 -20.59
CA LEU A 25 -8.75 1.47 -19.46
C LEU A 25 -8.72 2.88 -18.85
N LEU A 26 -7.55 3.51 -18.79
CA LEU A 26 -7.43 4.91 -18.35
C LEU A 26 -8.12 5.86 -19.34
N ASP A 27 -7.95 5.69 -20.64
CA ASP A 27 -8.65 6.49 -21.66
C ASP A 27 -10.17 6.35 -21.52
N THR A 28 -10.65 5.13 -21.27
CA THR A 28 -12.06 4.88 -20.95
C THR A 28 -12.49 5.62 -19.68
N ALA A 29 -11.68 5.56 -18.62
CA ALA A 29 -11.96 6.24 -17.35
C ALA A 29 -12.03 7.77 -17.53
N ILE A 30 -11.18 8.36 -18.37
CA ILE A 30 -11.21 9.80 -18.69
C ILE A 30 -12.54 10.18 -19.34
N ALA A 31 -12.99 9.40 -20.33
CA ALA A 31 -14.26 9.64 -21.01
C ALA A 31 -15.48 9.44 -20.08
N LEU A 32 -15.36 8.59 -19.06
CA LEU A 32 -16.44 8.28 -18.11
C LEU A 32 -16.50 9.20 -16.89
N LEU A 33 -15.43 9.93 -16.55
CA LEU A 33 -15.36 10.75 -15.35
C LEU A 33 -16.52 11.77 -15.31
N PRO A 34 -17.45 11.67 -14.34
CA PRO A 34 -18.56 12.61 -14.24
C PRO A 34 -18.10 14.04 -13.91
N ALA A 35 -18.84 15.03 -14.39
CA ALA A 35 -18.53 16.45 -14.13
C ALA A 35 -18.66 16.85 -12.65
N ASP A 36 -19.46 16.12 -11.87
CA ASP A 36 -19.68 16.33 -10.44
C ASP A 36 -18.79 15.44 -9.54
N ALA A 37 -17.97 14.57 -10.14
CA ALA A 37 -17.01 13.76 -9.42
C ALA A 37 -15.62 14.43 -9.37
N TYR A 38 -14.97 14.38 -8.20
CA TYR A 38 -13.59 14.85 -8.09
C TYR A 38 -12.62 13.93 -8.84
N ALA A 39 -12.75 12.61 -8.68
CA ALA A 39 -11.93 11.62 -9.35
C ALA A 39 -12.74 10.34 -9.62
N LEU A 40 -12.27 9.52 -10.56
CA LEU A 40 -12.84 8.20 -10.86
C LEU A 40 -11.77 7.12 -10.68
N LEU A 41 -12.08 6.13 -9.85
CA LEU A 41 -11.28 4.91 -9.71
C LEU A 41 -12.04 3.76 -10.35
N LEU A 42 -11.47 3.19 -11.41
CA LEU A 42 -11.97 1.97 -12.03
C LEU A 42 -11.29 0.76 -11.37
N ILE A 43 -12.08 -0.16 -10.80
CA ILE A 43 -11.58 -1.40 -10.22
C ILE A 43 -11.92 -2.55 -11.18
N VAL A 44 -10.94 -3.38 -11.50
CA VAL A 44 -11.09 -4.54 -12.38
C VAL A 44 -10.51 -5.79 -11.75
N ASP A 45 -11.06 -6.95 -12.09
CA ASP A 45 -10.54 -8.25 -11.64
C ASP A 45 -9.67 -8.95 -12.70
N HIS A 46 -9.36 -8.24 -13.79
CA HIS A 46 -8.50 -8.73 -14.86
C HIS A 46 -7.06 -8.35 -14.59
N ASP A 47 -6.13 -9.22 -14.96
CA ASP A 47 -4.71 -8.89 -14.93
C ASP A 47 -4.38 -7.80 -15.97
N LEU A 48 -3.42 -6.93 -15.66
CA LEU A 48 -3.15 -5.74 -16.45
C LEU A 48 -1.69 -5.67 -16.89
N TYR A 49 -1.47 -5.08 -18.05
CA TYR A 49 -0.14 -4.69 -18.53
C TYR A 49 -0.14 -3.25 -19.03
N GLU A 50 1.01 -2.59 -18.94
CA GLU A 50 1.20 -1.24 -19.46
C GLU A 50 2.03 -1.27 -20.75
N GLU A 51 3.25 -1.80 -20.65
CA GLU A 51 4.21 -1.87 -21.76
C GLU A 51 4.47 -3.33 -22.18
N GLU A 52 5.02 -3.53 -23.37
CA GLU A 52 5.33 -4.87 -23.88
C GLU A 52 6.38 -5.61 -23.03
N ASP A 53 7.35 -4.88 -22.48
CA ASP A 53 8.48 -5.43 -21.72
C ASP A 53 8.24 -5.53 -20.21
N ILE A 54 7.09 -5.04 -19.70
CA ILE A 54 6.72 -5.13 -18.29
C ILE A 54 5.76 -6.30 -18.10
N ASP A 55 6.04 -7.17 -17.11
CA ASP A 55 5.25 -8.39 -16.86
C ASP A 55 3.78 -8.09 -16.54
N PHE A 56 3.53 -7.22 -15.55
CA PHE A 56 2.19 -6.81 -15.13
C PHE A 56 2.21 -5.47 -14.40
N CYS A 57 1.04 -4.90 -14.17
CA CYS A 57 0.83 -3.74 -13.29
C CYS A 57 -0.43 -3.95 -12.45
N CYS A 58 -0.42 -3.47 -11.20
CA CYS A 58 -1.56 -3.61 -10.30
C CYS A 58 -2.43 -2.35 -10.21
N GLY A 59 -1.88 -1.22 -10.62
CA GLY A 59 -2.58 0.05 -10.62
C GLY A 59 -1.78 1.12 -11.34
N ARG A 60 -2.49 2.16 -11.77
CA ARG A 60 -1.90 3.38 -12.32
C ARG A 60 -2.94 4.49 -12.28
N ALA A 61 -2.48 5.71 -12.12
CA ALA A 61 -3.28 6.91 -12.22
C ALA A 61 -2.73 7.88 -13.26
N TYR A 62 -3.64 8.54 -13.98
CA TYR A 62 -3.36 9.80 -14.66
C TYR A 62 -3.89 10.92 -13.77
N GLY A 63 -3.09 11.29 -12.77
CA GLY A 63 -3.49 12.19 -11.68
C GLY A 63 -4.05 13.54 -12.17
N GLY A 64 -3.45 14.13 -13.20
CA GLY A 64 -3.94 15.38 -13.82
C GLY A 64 -5.31 15.24 -14.49
N SER A 65 -5.66 14.05 -14.97
CA SER A 65 -6.98 13.71 -15.50
C SER A 65 -7.95 13.20 -14.43
N ARG A 66 -7.49 13.07 -13.17
CA ARG A 66 -8.27 12.63 -12.00
C ARG A 66 -8.88 11.24 -12.18
N VAL A 67 -8.16 10.35 -12.86
CA VAL A 67 -8.58 8.96 -13.06
C VAL A 67 -7.50 7.98 -12.62
N ALA A 68 -7.94 6.83 -12.12
CA ALA A 68 -7.10 5.72 -11.71
C ALA A 68 -7.75 4.40 -12.13
N VAL A 69 -6.91 3.41 -12.44
CA VAL A 69 -7.31 2.01 -12.64
C VAL A 69 -6.54 1.16 -11.64
N VAL A 70 -7.23 0.25 -10.95
CA VAL A 70 -6.60 -0.73 -10.05
C VAL A 70 -7.14 -2.12 -10.35
N SER A 71 -6.23 -3.08 -10.47
CA SER A 71 -6.55 -4.50 -10.61
C SER A 71 -6.48 -5.22 -9.27
N SER A 72 -7.49 -6.05 -9.00
CA SER A 72 -7.49 -6.96 -7.86
C SER A 72 -6.72 -8.26 -8.14
N ALA A 73 -6.49 -8.62 -9.40
CA ALA A 73 -6.12 -9.98 -9.83
C ALA A 73 -4.85 -10.50 -9.14
N ARG A 74 -3.79 -9.70 -9.17
CA ARG A 74 -2.45 -10.03 -8.64
C ARG A 74 -2.35 -10.00 -7.12
N TYR A 75 -3.36 -9.45 -6.44
CA TYR A 75 -3.40 -9.34 -4.98
C TYR A 75 -4.05 -10.53 -4.27
N SER A 76 -4.62 -11.47 -5.04
CA SER A 76 -5.21 -12.69 -4.49
C SER A 76 -4.18 -13.48 -3.66
N PRO A 77 -4.45 -13.76 -2.36
CA PRO A 77 -3.54 -14.53 -1.51
C PRO A 77 -3.23 -15.93 -2.05
N ALA A 78 -4.12 -16.51 -2.87
CA ALA A 78 -3.89 -17.79 -3.52
C ALA A 78 -2.67 -17.78 -4.47
N LEU A 79 -2.23 -16.60 -4.89
CA LEU A 79 -1.06 -16.43 -5.77
C LEU A 79 0.23 -16.10 -5.01
N ASP A 80 0.20 -15.95 -3.69
CA ASP A 80 1.35 -15.48 -2.91
C ASP A 80 2.59 -16.36 -3.08
N THR A 81 2.40 -17.69 -3.02
CA THR A 81 3.49 -18.66 -3.16
C THR A 81 4.12 -18.60 -4.56
N VAL A 82 3.30 -18.49 -5.61
CA VAL A 82 3.82 -18.52 -7.00
C VAL A 82 4.42 -17.17 -7.41
N GLN A 83 3.91 -16.07 -6.86
CA GLN A 83 4.43 -14.72 -7.10
C GLN A 83 5.54 -14.32 -6.13
N GLY A 84 5.86 -15.15 -5.13
CA GLY A 84 6.89 -14.88 -4.14
C GLY A 84 6.60 -13.65 -3.27
N VAL A 85 5.33 -13.42 -2.93
CA VAL A 85 4.91 -12.25 -2.13
C VAL A 85 5.39 -12.42 -0.68
N GLU A 86 6.09 -11.42 -0.18
CA GLU A 86 6.50 -11.37 1.24
C GLU A 86 5.31 -11.01 2.13
N VAL A 87 4.84 -11.97 2.92
CA VAL A 87 3.68 -11.80 3.82
C VAL A 87 4.09 -11.72 5.29
N GLU A 88 5.20 -12.37 5.67
CA GLU A 88 5.65 -12.41 7.07
C GLU A 88 6.22 -11.06 7.50
N HIS A 89 6.92 -10.38 6.59
CA HIS A 89 7.56 -9.09 6.80
C HIS A 89 6.82 -7.94 6.09
N ALA A 90 5.50 -8.08 5.91
CA ALA A 90 4.66 -6.99 5.46
C ALA A 90 4.56 -5.89 6.54
N TRP A 91 4.07 -4.71 6.16
CA TRP A 91 3.73 -3.69 7.14
C TRP A 91 2.73 -4.25 8.18
N PRO A 92 2.89 -3.98 9.50
CA PRO A 92 3.83 -3.05 10.15
C PRO A 92 5.17 -3.66 10.59
N VAL A 93 5.42 -4.95 10.33
CA VAL A 93 6.59 -5.69 10.83
C VAL A 93 7.77 -5.73 9.85
N SER A 94 7.67 -5.01 8.74
CA SER A 94 8.69 -4.89 7.68
C SER A 94 10.07 -4.39 8.14
N HIS A 95 10.18 -3.85 9.35
CA HIS A 95 11.42 -3.38 9.96
C HIS A 95 11.94 -4.29 11.08
N CYS A 96 11.55 -5.57 11.12
CA CYS A 96 12.11 -6.48 12.12
C CYS A 96 13.64 -6.57 11.95
N GLN A 97 14.38 -6.50 13.07
CA GLN A 97 15.84 -6.39 13.04
C GLN A 97 16.48 -7.54 12.24
N ALA A 98 15.97 -8.77 12.40
CA ALA A 98 16.48 -9.94 11.70
C ALA A 98 16.33 -9.85 10.18
N TYR A 99 15.20 -9.31 9.70
CA TYR A 99 14.95 -9.08 8.28
C TYR A 99 15.86 -7.99 7.74
N VAL A 100 15.94 -6.84 8.42
CA VAL A 100 16.82 -5.73 8.03
C VAL A 100 18.28 -6.19 7.98
N ASP A 101 18.75 -6.92 8.98
CA ASP A 101 20.11 -7.49 9.01
C ASP A 101 20.34 -8.47 7.85
N THR A 102 19.32 -9.21 7.44
CA THR A 102 19.39 -10.11 6.28
C THR A 102 19.46 -9.34 4.97
N CYS A 103 18.64 -8.30 4.79
CA CYS A 103 18.70 -7.41 3.63
C CYS A 103 20.08 -6.74 3.51
N VAL A 104 20.64 -6.24 4.62
CA VAL A 104 21.98 -5.61 4.64
C VAL A 104 23.06 -6.61 4.27
N ARG A 105 23.05 -7.81 4.86
CA ARG A 105 24.01 -8.88 4.52
C ARG A 105 23.93 -9.27 3.04
N ASN A 106 22.74 -9.33 2.48
CA ASN A 106 22.54 -9.68 1.07
C ASN A 106 22.98 -8.54 0.13
N ALA A 107 22.76 -7.27 0.52
CA ALA A 107 23.26 -6.12 -0.23
C ALA A 107 24.80 -6.05 -0.25
N ASP A 108 25.45 -6.36 0.87
CA ASP A 108 26.93 -6.42 0.96
C ASP A 108 27.53 -7.59 0.17
N SER A 109 26.73 -8.62 -0.14
CA SER A 109 27.16 -9.78 -0.94
C SER A 109 27.12 -9.49 -2.45
N GLY A 110 26.46 -8.40 -2.87
CA GLY A 110 26.37 -7.95 -4.26
C GLY A 110 27.52 -7.01 -4.64
N GLY A 111 28.73 -7.54 -4.84
CA GLY A 111 29.78 -7.02 -5.73
C GLY A 111 30.15 -5.52 -5.75
N GLY A 112 29.78 -4.71 -4.76
CA GLY A 112 30.09 -3.28 -4.70
C GLY A 112 31.50 -2.98 -4.17
N PRO A 113 32.09 -1.81 -4.49
CA PRO A 113 33.44 -1.47 -4.06
C PRO A 113 33.55 -1.41 -2.54
N SER A 114 34.49 -2.18 -2.00
CA SER A 114 34.73 -2.39 -0.56
C SER A 114 34.81 -1.07 0.21
N ARG A 115 33.79 -0.77 1.02
CA ARG A 115 33.85 0.31 2.01
C ARG A 115 34.61 -0.17 3.24
N LYS A 116 35.65 0.59 3.63
CA LYS A 116 36.43 0.36 4.86
C LYS A 116 35.48 0.32 6.07
N LYS A 117 35.55 -0.77 6.85
CA LYS A 117 34.79 -0.95 8.09
C LYS A 117 35.09 0.20 9.07
N ALA A 118 34.17 1.15 9.20
CA ALA A 118 34.19 2.10 10.29
C ALA A 118 33.75 1.39 11.57
N LYS A 119 34.50 1.57 12.67
CA LYS A 119 34.13 1.03 13.98
C LYS A 119 32.91 1.78 14.50
N THR A 120 31.74 1.17 14.42
CA THR A 120 30.52 1.70 15.03
C THR A 120 30.62 1.52 16.55
N ALA A 121 30.81 2.62 17.28
CA ALA A 121 30.69 2.61 18.73
C ALA A 121 29.23 2.33 19.11
N VAL A 122 28.99 1.21 19.80
CA VAL A 122 27.69 0.91 20.40
C VAL A 122 27.43 1.94 21.49
N ARG A 123 26.64 2.97 21.19
CA ARG A 123 26.04 3.81 22.22
C ARG A 123 24.98 2.95 22.92
N LYS A 124 25.24 2.58 24.18
CA LYS A 124 24.18 2.07 25.08
C LYS A 124 23.11 3.16 25.17
N GLY A 125 21.97 2.89 24.54
CA GLY A 125 20.81 3.77 24.60
C GLY A 125 20.38 3.96 26.04
N THR A 126 20.25 5.21 26.44
CA THR A 126 19.58 5.63 27.66
C THR A 126 18.18 5.01 27.65
N THR A 127 17.79 4.32 28.73
CA THR A 127 16.43 3.80 28.91
C THR A 127 15.47 4.97 29.05
N VAL A 128 14.98 5.48 27.92
CA VAL A 128 13.81 6.36 27.90
C VAL A 128 12.62 5.46 28.22
N ALA A 129 11.92 5.74 29.31
CA ALA A 129 10.64 5.09 29.61
C ALA A 129 9.77 5.15 28.34
N HIS A 130 9.41 3.98 27.80
CA HIS A 130 8.75 3.85 26.51
C HIS A 130 7.39 4.55 26.54
N LEU A 131 7.34 5.79 26.03
CA LEU A 131 6.08 6.31 25.51
C LEU A 131 5.71 5.37 24.35
N SER A 132 4.59 4.65 24.48
CA SER A 132 4.08 3.82 23.38
C SER A 132 3.93 4.71 22.15
N SER A 133 4.28 4.23 20.96
CA SER A 133 4.10 4.96 19.70
C SER A 133 2.99 4.33 18.87
N ALA A 134 2.43 5.09 17.92
CA ALA A 134 1.44 4.55 16.96
C ALA A 134 1.95 3.29 16.23
N MET A 135 3.25 3.27 15.89
CA MET A 135 3.86 2.11 15.25
C MET A 135 4.01 0.92 16.21
N GLN A 136 4.37 1.17 17.47
CA GLN A 136 4.42 0.09 18.47
C GLN A 136 3.03 -0.52 18.69
N ALA A 137 1.98 0.31 18.77
CA ALA A 137 0.60 -0.16 18.86
C ALA A 137 0.22 -1.05 17.65
N ALA A 138 0.57 -0.62 16.43
CA ALA A 138 0.34 -1.39 15.20
C ALA A 138 1.07 -2.74 15.22
N VAL A 139 2.35 -2.76 15.57
CA VAL A 139 3.16 -3.99 15.66
C VAL A 139 2.61 -4.94 16.72
N THR A 140 2.25 -4.44 17.90
CA THR A 140 1.65 -5.26 18.97
C THR A 140 0.34 -5.89 18.50
N ALA A 141 -0.56 -5.13 17.87
CA ALA A 141 -1.82 -5.65 17.33
C ALA A 141 -1.58 -6.72 16.24
N SER A 142 -0.68 -6.45 15.29
CA SER A 142 -0.34 -7.39 14.21
C SER A 142 0.22 -8.72 14.72
N THR A 143 1.09 -8.67 15.74
CA THR A 143 1.80 -9.86 16.26
C THR A 143 1.00 -10.65 17.27
N SER A 144 0.02 -10.00 17.92
CA SER A 144 -0.89 -10.65 18.87
C SER A 144 -2.07 -11.31 18.16
N ALA A 145 -2.33 -10.97 16.89
CA ALA A 145 -3.38 -11.59 16.08
C ALA A 145 -3.01 -13.04 15.71
N PRO A 146 -3.84 -14.03 16.08
CA PRO A 146 -3.57 -15.44 15.79
C PRO A 146 -3.58 -15.67 14.27
N ALA A 147 -2.69 -16.54 13.78
CA ALA A 147 -2.62 -16.86 12.34
C ALA A 147 -3.95 -17.41 11.80
N SER A 148 -4.72 -18.13 12.63
CA SER A 148 -6.04 -18.67 12.29
C SER A 148 -7.13 -17.61 12.10
N ALA A 149 -6.91 -16.37 12.52
CA ALA A 149 -7.83 -15.26 12.28
C ALA A 149 -7.67 -14.65 10.88
N GLN A 150 -6.58 -14.96 10.17
CA GLN A 150 -6.28 -14.37 8.87
C GLN A 150 -7.22 -14.94 7.78
N SER A 151 -8.14 -14.10 7.31
CA SER A 151 -9.04 -14.37 6.20
C SER A 151 -8.38 -13.93 4.89
N ASP A 152 -8.36 -14.81 3.89
CA ASP A 152 -7.85 -14.49 2.55
C ASP A 152 -8.63 -13.33 1.92
N GLY A 153 -9.95 -13.28 2.12
CA GLY A 153 -10.79 -12.20 1.60
C GLY A 153 -10.44 -10.84 2.24
N ALA A 154 -10.18 -10.83 3.55
CA ALA A 154 -9.79 -9.59 4.24
C ALA A 154 -8.36 -9.15 3.86
N LEU A 155 -7.42 -10.09 3.71
CA LEU A 155 -6.07 -9.80 3.22
C LEU A 155 -6.09 -9.25 1.80
N TRP A 156 -6.88 -9.86 0.92
CA TRP A 156 -7.04 -9.40 -0.46
C TRP A 156 -7.62 -7.98 -0.50
N LEU A 157 -8.68 -7.72 0.28
CA LEU A 157 -9.25 -6.38 0.39
C LEU A 157 -8.23 -5.36 0.90
N ALA A 158 -7.46 -5.69 1.94
CA ALA A 158 -6.44 -4.79 2.49
C ALA A 158 -5.41 -4.38 1.44
N ARG A 159 -4.95 -5.33 0.62
CA ARG A 159 -3.99 -5.10 -0.48
C ARG A 159 -4.59 -4.19 -1.55
N VAL A 160 -5.80 -4.49 -2.02
CA VAL A 160 -6.49 -3.67 -3.03
C VAL A 160 -6.75 -2.26 -2.51
N CYS A 161 -7.18 -2.11 -1.25
CA CYS A 161 -7.41 -0.81 -0.63
C CYS A 161 -6.14 0.04 -0.54
N ARG A 162 -4.97 -0.57 -0.28
CA ARG A 162 -3.69 0.15 -0.24
C ARG A 162 -3.36 0.75 -1.59
N THR A 163 -3.39 -0.06 -2.65
CA THR A 163 -3.10 0.39 -4.02
C THR A 163 -4.14 1.38 -4.52
N ALA A 164 -5.43 1.12 -4.27
CA ALA A 164 -6.49 2.08 -4.56
C ALA A 164 -6.29 3.43 -3.88
N SER A 165 -5.84 3.43 -2.62
CA SER A 165 -5.55 4.66 -1.89
C SER A 165 -4.33 5.40 -2.46
N HIS A 166 -3.30 4.66 -2.89
CA HIS A 166 -2.14 5.19 -3.59
C HIS A 166 -2.52 5.88 -4.90
N GLU A 167 -3.23 5.17 -5.78
CA GLU A 167 -3.63 5.72 -7.08
C GLU A 167 -4.59 6.91 -6.95
N LEU A 168 -5.52 6.86 -5.98
CA LEU A 168 -6.35 8.03 -5.66
C LEU A 168 -5.52 9.20 -5.14
N GLY A 169 -4.42 8.95 -4.43
CA GLY A 169 -3.51 9.99 -3.99
C GLY A 169 -2.91 10.79 -5.16
N HIS A 170 -2.57 10.11 -6.26
CA HIS A 170 -2.16 10.79 -7.49
C HIS A 170 -3.24 11.70 -8.07
N CYS A 171 -4.52 11.31 -7.98
CA CYS A 171 -5.64 12.16 -8.39
C CYS A 171 -5.81 13.43 -7.54
N PHE A 172 -5.21 13.48 -6.33
CA PHE A 172 -5.12 14.67 -5.50
C PHE A 172 -3.81 15.46 -5.72
N GLY A 173 -3.08 15.19 -6.80
CA GLY A 173 -1.84 15.89 -7.16
C GLY A 173 -0.63 15.50 -6.33
N MET A 174 -0.63 14.31 -5.72
CA MET A 174 0.52 13.80 -4.97
C MET A 174 1.37 12.92 -5.88
N ASP A 175 2.64 13.26 -6.06
CA ASP A 175 3.64 12.33 -6.63
C ASP A 175 4.09 11.29 -5.60
N HIS A 176 4.93 10.34 -6.04
CA HIS A 176 5.59 9.42 -5.13
C HIS A 176 6.33 10.14 -3.99
N CYS A 177 6.15 9.66 -2.77
CA CYS A 177 6.73 10.23 -1.58
C CYS A 177 8.07 9.58 -1.22
N VAL A 178 9.05 10.41 -0.90
CA VAL A 178 10.41 9.99 -0.47
C VAL A 178 10.77 10.45 0.94
N TYR A 179 9.85 11.14 1.63
CA TYR A 179 10.16 11.83 2.88
C TYR A 179 10.09 10.91 4.11
N TYR A 180 9.04 10.09 4.19
CA TYR A 180 8.73 9.24 5.34
C TYR A 180 8.02 7.97 4.87
N ALA A 181 7.75 7.05 5.80
CA ALA A 181 6.81 5.96 5.57
C ALA A 181 5.44 6.55 5.16
N CYS A 182 4.97 6.24 3.95
CA CYS A 182 3.79 6.83 3.36
C CYS A 182 3.13 5.88 2.36
N SER A 183 1.80 5.87 2.32
CA SER A 183 1.02 5.17 1.29
C SER A 183 1.34 5.65 -0.13
N MET A 184 1.94 6.84 -0.29
CA MET A 184 2.40 7.38 -1.57
C MET A 184 3.84 6.97 -1.94
N GLN A 185 4.50 6.10 -1.20
CA GLN A 185 5.81 5.59 -1.61
C GLN A 185 5.68 4.77 -2.89
N GLY A 186 6.56 5.01 -3.87
CA GLY A 186 6.62 4.19 -5.08
C GLY A 186 7.02 2.75 -4.75
N SER A 187 6.52 1.81 -5.55
CA SER A 187 6.79 0.39 -5.42
C SER A 187 7.14 -0.22 -6.77
N ALA A 188 8.21 -1.01 -6.83
CA ALA A 188 8.64 -1.74 -8.02
C ALA A 188 8.11 -3.18 -8.08
N GLY A 189 7.31 -3.63 -7.10
CA GLY A 189 6.72 -4.97 -7.12
C GLY A 189 5.91 -5.32 -5.87
N LEU A 190 5.24 -6.47 -5.89
CA LEU A 190 4.31 -6.89 -4.84
C LEU A 190 4.95 -6.96 -3.45
N SER A 191 6.20 -7.44 -3.36
CA SER A 191 6.93 -7.54 -2.08
C SER A 191 7.38 -6.18 -1.54
N GLU A 192 7.56 -5.17 -2.39
CA GLU A 192 7.78 -3.80 -1.94
C GLU A 192 6.46 -3.14 -1.53
N ASP A 193 5.40 -3.36 -2.30
CA ASP A 193 4.06 -2.85 -2.01
C ASP A 193 3.55 -3.35 -0.64
N ALA A 194 3.75 -4.64 -0.32
CA ALA A 194 3.39 -5.23 0.97
C ALA A 194 4.02 -4.53 2.19
N ARG A 195 5.13 -3.81 2.00
CA ARG A 195 5.84 -3.08 3.07
C ARG A 195 5.37 -1.64 3.23
N GLN A 196 4.58 -1.12 2.29
CA GLN A 196 4.10 0.26 2.35
C GLN A 196 2.98 0.41 3.39
N PRO A 197 3.00 1.49 4.20
CA PRO A 197 1.97 1.69 5.20
C PRO A 197 0.64 2.12 4.56
N PRO A 198 -0.52 1.81 5.20
CA PRO A 198 -1.84 2.22 4.74
C PRO A 198 -2.20 3.68 5.12
N TYR A 199 -1.22 4.50 5.51
CA TYR A 199 -1.42 5.87 5.97
C TYR A 199 -0.56 6.87 5.19
N LEU A 200 -1.02 8.12 5.11
CA LEU A 200 -0.23 9.22 4.59
C LEU A 200 0.73 9.75 5.66
N CYS A 201 1.95 10.09 5.25
CA CYS A 201 2.88 10.81 6.13
C CYS A 201 2.41 12.24 6.39
N PRO A 202 3.00 12.98 7.35
CA PRO A 202 2.58 14.35 7.65
C PRO A 202 2.60 15.31 6.44
N VAL A 203 3.52 15.11 5.49
CA VAL A 203 3.62 15.93 4.28
C VAL A 203 2.43 15.69 3.35
N ASP A 204 2.17 14.44 3.00
CA ASP A 204 1.10 14.10 2.05
C ASP A 204 -0.30 14.18 2.69
N LEU A 205 -0.39 13.96 4.00
CA LEU A 205 -1.61 14.25 4.75
C LEU A 205 -1.94 15.75 4.65
N ALA A 206 -0.96 16.63 4.83
CA ALA A 206 -1.18 18.08 4.69
C ALA A 206 -1.66 18.45 3.27
N LYS A 207 -1.07 17.84 2.22
CA LYS A 207 -1.54 18.01 0.83
C LYS A 207 -2.99 17.58 0.66
N LEU A 208 -3.35 16.39 1.16
CA LEU A 208 -4.70 15.87 1.05
C LEU A 208 -5.71 16.73 1.80
N LEU A 209 -5.41 17.14 3.04
CA LEU A 209 -6.31 17.98 3.84
C LEU A 209 -6.46 19.37 3.20
N HIS A 210 -5.40 19.92 2.60
CA HIS A 210 -5.49 21.16 1.85
C HIS A 210 -6.37 21.02 0.60
N ALA A 211 -6.21 19.95 -0.18
CA ALA A 211 -6.97 19.72 -1.40
C ALA A 211 -8.47 19.43 -1.14
N THR A 212 -8.80 18.82 0.00
CA THR A 212 -10.16 18.37 0.32
C THR A 212 -10.89 19.28 1.30
N GLY A 213 -10.18 20.11 2.06
CA GLY A 213 -10.72 20.83 3.21
C GLY A 213 -11.15 19.92 4.37
N ALA A 214 -10.78 18.63 4.33
CA ALA A 214 -11.16 17.67 5.37
C ALA A 214 -10.42 17.94 6.68
N ASP A 215 -11.03 17.53 7.79
CA ASP A 215 -10.38 17.47 9.10
C ASP A 215 -9.71 16.11 9.31
N SER A 216 -8.50 16.11 9.89
CA SER A 216 -7.74 14.88 10.11
C SER A 216 -8.40 13.93 11.10
N THR A 217 -9.06 14.46 12.12
CA THR A 217 -9.72 13.67 13.17
C THR A 217 -10.94 12.98 12.58
N VAL A 218 -11.77 13.71 11.83
CA VAL A 218 -12.93 13.15 11.11
C VAL A 218 -12.48 12.05 10.13
N ARG A 219 -11.41 12.31 9.36
CA ARG A 219 -10.83 11.33 8.43
C ARG A 219 -10.38 10.06 9.16
N TYR A 220 -9.59 10.19 10.23
CA TYR A 220 -9.07 9.04 10.97
C TYR A 220 -10.18 8.28 11.70
N GLY A 221 -11.21 8.95 12.22
CA GLY A 221 -12.38 8.31 12.79
C GLY A 221 -13.14 7.46 11.76
N ALA A 222 -13.35 8.00 10.55
CA ALA A 222 -13.98 7.26 9.46
C ALA A 222 -13.15 6.04 9.02
N LEU A 223 -11.83 6.19 8.90
CA LEU A 223 -10.92 5.08 8.59
C LEU A 223 -10.93 4.02 9.68
N LEU A 224 -10.94 4.42 10.96
CA LEU A 224 -10.98 3.49 12.09
C LEU A 224 -12.28 2.68 12.06
N LYS A 225 -13.43 3.35 11.89
CA LYS A 225 -14.74 2.69 11.78
C LYS A 225 -14.80 1.69 10.62
N PHE A 226 -14.13 1.99 9.50
CA PHE A 226 -14.02 1.04 8.40
C PHE A 226 -13.14 -0.17 8.77
N CYS A 227 -11.96 0.07 9.32
CA CYS A 227 -10.99 -0.99 9.64
C CYS A 227 -11.50 -1.94 10.74
N GLN A 228 -12.29 -1.43 11.71
CA GLN A 228 -12.92 -2.23 12.76
C GLN A 228 -13.81 -3.36 12.24
N ARG A 229 -14.32 -3.27 11.01
CA ARG A 229 -15.13 -4.33 10.39
C ARG A 229 -14.30 -5.58 10.06
N PHE A 230 -12.99 -5.44 9.98
CA PHE A 230 -12.06 -6.46 9.48
C PHE A 230 -10.88 -6.69 10.44
N GLU A 231 -10.75 -5.95 11.53
CA GLU A 231 -9.59 -6.04 12.44
C GLU A 231 -9.45 -7.41 13.11
N ASP A 232 -10.54 -8.16 13.27
CA ASP A 232 -10.51 -9.54 13.76
C ASP A 232 -10.25 -10.59 12.67
N GLN A 233 -10.13 -10.16 11.40
CA GLN A 233 -10.01 -11.03 10.22
C GLN A 233 -8.68 -10.85 9.46
N ASP A 234 -7.95 -9.77 9.70
CA ASP A 234 -6.72 -9.48 9.00
C ASP A 234 -5.75 -8.63 9.83
N ARG A 235 -4.48 -9.03 9.79
CA ARG A 235 -3.40 -8.38 10.55
C ARG A 235 -3.16 -6.93 10.12
N THR A 236 -3.35 -6.60 8.84
CA THR A 236 -3.17 -5.23 8.34
C THR A 236 -4.24 -4.31 8.89
N PHE A 237 -5.51 -4.72 8.86
CA PHE A 237 -6.61 -3.97 9.46
C PHE A 237 -6.51 -3.88 10.97
N ALA A 238 -6.06 -4.94 11.67
CA ALA A 238 -5.78 -4.90 13.10
C ALA A 238 -4.70 -3.87 13.44
N ALA A 239 -3.56 -3.94 12.74
CA ALA A 239 -2.45 -3.03 12.89
C ALA A 239 -2.85 -1.58 12.63
N PHE A 240 -3.60 -1.34 11.53
CA PHE A 240 -4.01 0.01 11.16
C PHE A 240 -5.05 0.58 12.12
N SER A 241 -5.99 -0.23 12.60
CA SER A 241 -6.94 0.19 13.63
C SER A 241 -6.22 0.59 14.93
N ALA A 242 -5.22 -0.17 15.36
CA ALA A 242 -4.41 0.20 16.52
C ALA A 242 -3.59 1.49 16.29
N TRP A 243 -3.02 1.66 15.09
CA TRP A 243 -2.33 2.89 14.71
C TRP A 243 -3.27 4.11 14.75
N LEU A 244 -4.49 3.98 14.21
CA LEU A 244 -5.50 5.04 14.17
C LEU A 244 -6.00 5.42 15.55
N ARG A 245 -6.28 4.44 16.43
CA ARG A 245 -6.66 4.68 17.83
C ARG A 245 -5.63 5.54 18.56
N TYR A 246 -4.34 5.30 18.31
CA TYR A 246 -3.26 6.10 18.91
C TYR A 246 -3.22 7.54 18.36
N LYS A 247 -3.59 7.73 17.09
CA LYS A 247 -3.53 9.05 16.42
C LYS A 247 -4.73 9.94 16.71
N LEU A 248 -5.85 9.35 17.13
CA LEU A 248 -7.04 10.06 17.54
C LEU A 248 -6.92 10.54 19.00
N PRO A 249 -7.41 11.74 19.34
CA PRO A 249 -7.51 12.18 20.72
C PRO A 249 -8.47 11.29 21.51
N GLU A 250 -8.18 11.07 22.80
CA GLU A 250 -9.08 10.29 23.69
C GLU A 250 -10.51 10.86 23.65
N GLY A 251 -11.51 10.00 23.41
CA GLY A 251 -12.93 10.39 23.40
C GLY A 251 -13.52 10.84 22.06
N SER A 252 -12.81 10.70 20.94
CA SER A 252 -13.29 11.12 19.61
C SER A 252 -14.01 10.04 18.78
N SER A 253 -14.39 8.93 19.41
CA SER A 253 -15.21 7.86 18.82
C SER A 253 -16.63 7.89 19.42
N GLU A 254 -17.49 8.73 18.86
CA GLU A 254 -18.95 8.66 18.97
C GLU A 254 -19.57 8.47 17.57
#